data_AF-A0A5P9CTH8-F1
#
_entry.id   AF-A0A5P9CTH8-F1
#
_cell.length_a   1.000
_cell.length_b   1.000
_cell.length_c   1.000
_cell.angle_alpha   90.00
_cell.angle_beta   90.00
_cell.angle_gamma   90.00
#
_symmetry.space_group_name_H-M   'P 1'
#
loop_
_entity.id
_entity.type
_entity.pdbx_description
1 polymer ?
#
loop_
_entity_poly.entity_id
_entity_poly.type
_entity_poly.pdbx_seq_one_letter_code
_entity_poly.pdbx_strand_id
1 'polypeptide(L)'
;MAKTERFEMRLDSELLNRVDHWRGDQDDAPSRAEAVRRLLEVALTRSDKDEELRLNKPNRLIVWMLSELLKNLPDYENQDTVKLIQKALYGGHFWALDWELTGVLHSHTDSRQALKLVVDTLDMWVFIERAYAAFSKADRERLEKVVPYRGKDPKFIGFDGNNETEYMGIAQFLVDEMERFQDFKGRSMNSHSPKVGVYYRMVRQFEPIRANLVGREMTVDEIADVLNADK
;
A
#
# COMPACT_ATOMS: atom_id res chain seq x y z
N MET A 1 -40.80 -7.14 -8.75
CA MET A 1 -40.72 -5.70 -8.40
C MET A 1 -39.44 -5.50 -7.61
N ALA A 2 -38.58 -4.56 -7.98
CA ALA A 2 -37.38 -4.25 -7.20
C ALA A 2 -37.80 -3.65 -5.85
N LYS A 3 -37.23 -4.13 -4.74
CA LYS A 3 -37.45 -3.54 -3.42
C LYS A 3 -36.82 -2.15 -3.40
N THR A 4 -37.61 -1.13 -3.09
CA THR A 4 -37.11 0.24 -2.88
C THR A 4 -37.20 0.57 -1.39
N GLU A 5 -36.16 1.19 -0.84
CA GLU A 5 -36.11 1.63 0.56
C GLU A 5 -35.98 3.16 0.63
N ARG A 6 -36.55 3.77 1.67
CA ARG A 6 -36.46 5.22 1.89
C ARG A 6 -35.10 5.57 2.49
N PHE A 7 -34.36 6.41 1.78
CA PHE A 7 -33.07 6.95 2.20
C PHE A 7 -33.18 8.47 2.38
N GLU A 8 -32.69 8.99 3.50
CA GLU A 8 -32.66 10.42 3.79
C GLU A 8 -31.23 10.89 4.04
N MET A 9 -30.86 12.04 3.46
CA MET A 9 -29.52 12.60 3.55
C MET A 9 -29.60 14.11 3.73
N ARG A 10 -28.71 14.66 4.55
CA ARG A 10 -28.53 16.12 4.70
C ARG A 10 -27.40 16.56 3.78
N LEU A 11 -27.65 17.64 3.04
CA LEU A 11 -26.69 18.25 2.13
C LEU A 11 -26.54 19.73 2.52
N ASP A 12 -25.31 20.23 2.46
CA ASP A 12 -25.08 21.66 2.57
C ASP A 12 -25.62 22.41 1.34
N SER A 13 -25.71 23.74 1.46
CA SER A 13 -26.26 24.60 0.42
C SER A 13 -25.41 24.61 -0.85
N GLU A 14 -24.09 24.42 -0.75
CA GLU A 14 -23.19 24.39 -1.89
C GLU A 14 -23.45 23.16 -2.76
N LEU A 15 -23.51 21.99 -2.12
CA LEU A 15 -23.77 20.73 -2.78
C LEU A 15 -25.18 20.69 -3.38
N LEU A 16 -26.18 21.22 -2.69
CA LEU A 16 -27.54 21.37 -3.24
C LEU A 16 -27.56 22.24 -4.51
N ASN A 17 -26.85 23.36 -4.52
CA ASN A 17 -26.76 24.23 -5.70
C ASN A 17 -26.10 23.52 -6.88
N ARG A 18 -25.07 22.70 -6.64
CA ARG A 18 -24.43 21.90 -7.69
C ARG A 18 -25.38 20.86 -8.28
N VAL A 19 -26.20 20.22 -7.44
CA VAL A 19 -27.23 19.26 -7.88
C VAL A 19 -28.36 19.98 -8.66
N ASP A 20 -28.71 21.21 -8.27
CA ASP A 20 -29.66 22.05 -8.99
C ASP A 20 -29.12 22.48 -10.37
N HIS A 21 -27.86 22.88 -10.44
CA HIS A 21 -27.21 23.22 -11.71
C HIS A 21 -27.20 22.01 -12.65
N TRP A 22 -26.69 20.87 -12.17
CA TRP A 22 -26.61 19.65 -12.98
C TRP A 22 -27.97 19.18 -13.50
N ARG A 23 -29.05 19.29 -12.70
CA ARG A 23 -30.39 18.93 -13.18
C ARG A 23 -30.87 19.85 -14.30
N GLY A 24 -30.49 21.14 -14.22
CA GLY A 24 -30.91 22.15 -15.18
C GLY A 24 -30.35 21.89 -16.57
N ASP A 25 -29.23 21.16 -16.64
CA ASP A 25 -28.60 20.74 -17.88
C ASP A 25 -29.17 19.42 -18.45
N GLN A 26 -30.13 18.78 -17.77
CA GLN A 26 -30.75 17.54 -18.24
C GLN A 26 -32.04 17.83 -19.01
N ASP A 27 -32.26 17.11 -20.11
CA ASP A 27 -33.43 17.28 -20.99
C ASP A 27 -34.78 17.02 -20.27
N ASP A 28 -34.79 16.16 -19.26
CA ASP A 28 -36.01 15.75 -18.53
C ASP A 28 -36.22 16.47 -17.20
N ALA A 29 -35.32 17.39 -16.83
CA ALA A 29 -35.38 18.20 -15.61
C ALA A 29 -35.76 17.40 -14.34
N PRO A 30 -34.95 16.39 -13.93
CA PRO A 30 -35.32 15.44 -12.89
C PRO A 30 -35.45 16.11 -11.52
N SER A 31 -36.31 15.55 -10.65
CA SER A 31 -36.41 16.00 -9.25
C SER A 31 -35.05 15.94 -8.53
N ARG A 32 -34.86 16.70 -7.44
CA ARG A 32 -33.64 16.62 -6.60
C ARG A 32 -33.29 15.18 -6.22
N ALA A 33 -34.27 14.42 -5.77
CA ALA A 33 -34.08 13.03 -5.35
C ALA A 33 -33.62 12.15 -6.52
N GLU A 34 -34.25 12.33 -7.69
CA GLU A 34 -33.90 11.59 -8.90
C GLU A 34 -32.52 11.99 -9.45
N ALA A 35 -32.18 13.27 -9.41
CA ALA A 35 -30.85 13.75 -9.78
C ALA A 35 -29.77 13.17 -8.87
N VAL A 36 -29.99 13.16 -7.55
CA VAL A 36 -29.07 12.53 -6.59
C VAL A 36 -28.95 11.03 -6.85
N ARG A 37 -30.06 10.32 -7.09
CA ARG A 37 -30.04 8.90 -7.44
C ARG A 37 -29.19 8.64 -8.68
N ARG A 38 -29.43 9.37 -9.79
CA ARG A 38 -28.66 9.22 -11.03
C ARG A 38 -27.17 9.54 -10.84
N LEU A 39 -26.85 10.59 -10.09
CA LEU A 39 -25.47 10.95 -9.79
C LEU A 39 -24.77 9.87 -8.96
N LEU A 40 -25.46 9.30 -7.96
CA LEU A 40 -24.96 8.15 -7.19
C LEU A 40 -24.80 6.91 -8.06
N GLU A 41 -25.75 6.61 -8.95
CA GLU A 41 -25.63 5.49 -9.88
C GLU A 41 -24.46 5.67 -10.84
N VAL A 42 -24.24 6.87 -11.35
CA VAL A 42 -23.05 7.20 -12.17
C VAL A 42 -21.78 7.04 -11.35
N ALA A 43 -21.76 7.48 -10.09
CA ALA A 43 -20.59 7.34 -9.22
C ALA A 43 -20.30 5.89 -8.85
N LEU A 44 -21.32 5.09 -8.54
CA LEU A 44 -21.18 3.67 -8.20
C LEU A 44 -20.84 2.83 -9.44
N THR A 45 -21.43 3.14 -10.59
CA THR A 45 -21.05 2.51 -11.87
C THR A 45 -19.62 2.89 -12.27
N ARG A 46 -19.11 4.05 -11.84
CA ARG A 46 -17.69 4.40 -12.00
C ARG A 46 -16.83 3.63 -11.02
N SER A 47 -17.22 3.53 -9.75
CA SER A 47 -16.51 2.71 -8.75
C SER A 47 -16.40 1.23 -9.16
N ASP A 48 -17.43 0.67 -9.81
CA ASP A 48 -17.41 -0.70 -10.34
C ASP A 48 -16.64 -0.82 -11.68
N LYS A 49 -16.39 0.31 -12.37
CA LYS A 49 -15.64 0.38 -13.65
C LYS A 49 -14.25 0.99 -13.52
N ASP A 50 -13.85 1.43 -12.33
CA ASP A 50 -12.52 1.94 -12.02
C ASP A 50 -11.46 0.81 -12.07
N GLU A 51 -11.87 -0.42 -12.35
CA GLU A 51 -11.00 -1.55 -12.73
C GLU A 51 -10.60 -1.55 -14.22
N GLU A 52 -11.28 -0.83 -15.11
CA GLU A 52 -10.97 -0.80 -16.56
C GLU A 52 -10.50 0.61 -16.98
N LEU A 53 -9.31 0.71 -17.57
CA LEU A 53 -8.72 1.97 -18.02
C LEU A 53 -9.63 2.66 -19.04
N ARG A 54 -10.06 3.89 -18.72
CA ARG A 54 -10.88 4.72 -19.61
C ARG A 54 -10.29 6.10 -19.82
N LEU A 55 -9.93 6.39 -21.07
CA LEU A 55 -9.46 7.71 -21.49
C LEU A 55 -10.58 8.52 -22.13
N ASN A 56 -10.81 9.74 -21.63
CA ASN A 56 -11.69 10.73 -22.26
C ASN A 56 -11.04 11.32 -23.53
N LYS A 57 -11.79 12.09 -24.35
CA LYS A 57 -11.28 12.63 -25.63
C LYS A 57 -9.98 13.46 -25.46
N PRO A 58 -9.88 14.41 -24.51
CA PRO A 58 -8.63 15.12 -24.24
C PRO A 58 -7.46 14.18 -23.88
N ASN A 59 -7.67 13.23 -22.97
CA ASN A 59 -6.62 12.30 -22.53
C ASN A 59 -6.17 11.38 -23.67
N ARG A 60 -7.09 10.94 -24.55
CA ARG A 60 -6.73 10.17 -25.74
C ARG A 60 -5.81 10.96 -26.67
N LEU A 61 -6.10 12.24 -26.88
CA LEU A 61 -5.25 13.11 -27.69
C LEU A 61 -3.86 13.28 -27.06
N ILE A 62 -3.79 13.48 -25.73
CA ILE A 62 -2.52 13.61 -25.00
C ILE A 62 -1.70 12.32 -25.11
N VAL A 63 -2.28 11.16 -24.79
CA VAL A 63 -1.57 9.87 -24.86
C VAL A 63 -1.15 9.56 -26.30
N TRP A 64 -1.99 9.89 -27.29
CA TRP A 64 -1.62 9.77 -28.70
C TRP A 64 -0.41 10.64 -29.05
N MET A 65 -0.42 11.93 -28.71
CA MET A 65 0.72 12.83 -28.95
C MET A 65 2.00 12.34 -28.27
N LEU A 66 1.91 11.88 -27.01
CA LEU A 66 3.06 11.31 -26.30
C LEU A 66 3.59 10.05 -26.98
N SER A 67 2.69 9.16 -27.43
CA SER A 67 3.08 7.95 -28.15
C SER A 67 3.77 8.27 -29.49
N GLU A 68 3.32 9.32 -30.20
CA GLU A 68 3.96 9.78 -31.43
C GLU A 68 5.35 10.37 -31.16
N LEU A 69 5.54 11.08 -30.04
CA LEU A 69 6.86 11.55 -29.63
C LEU A 69 7.79 10.38 -29.31
N LEU A 70 7.37 9.46 -28.44
CA LEU A 70 8.18 8.31 -28.01
C LEU A 70 8.54 7.36 -29.17
N LYS A 71 7.60 7.14 -30.10
CA LYS A 71 7.84 6.32 -31.30
C LYS A 71 8.95 6.88 -32.19
N ASN A 72 9.11 8.20 -32.22
CA ASN A 72 10.11 8.88 -33.05
C ASN A 72 11.44 9.13 -32.31
N LEU A 73 11.57 8.77 -31.03
CA LEU A 73 12.83 8.86 -30.31
C LEU A 73 13.77 7.69 -30.72
N PRO A 74 14.99 7.99 -31.19
CA PRO A 74 16.00 6.96 -31.42
C PRO A 74 16.34 6.26 -30.10
N ASP A 75 16.55 4.94 -30.16
CA ASP A 75 17.00 4.10 -29.04
C ASP A 75 16.06 4.02 -27.83
N TYR A 76 14.78 4.41 -27.97
CA TYR A 76 13.81 4.16 -26.91
C TYR A 76 13.53 2.65 -26.78
N GLU A 77 13.81 2.05 -25.63
CA GLU A 77 13.78 0.59 -25.45
C GLU A 77 12.36 0.00 -25.53
N ASN A 78 11.35 0.76 -25.10
CA ASN A 78 9.97 0.27 -24.93
C ASN A 78 9.07 0.55 -26.15
N GLN A 79 9.60 0.43 -27.37
CA GLN A 79 8.84 0.68 -28.60
C GLN A 79 7.60 -0.21 -28.75
N ASP A 80 7.66 -1.46 -28.30
CA ASP A 80 6.51 -2.39 -28.45
C ASP A 80 5.35 -2.00 -27.54
N THR A 81 5.64 -1.52 -26.33
CA THR A 81 4.65 -0.92 -25.43
C THR A 81 4.00 0.31 -26.05
N VAL A 82 4.78 1.18 -26.70
CA VAL A 82 4.24 2.36 -27.42
C VAL A 82 3.30 1.93 -28.54
N LYS A 83 3.68 0.91 -29.34
CA LYS A 83 2.81 0.36 -30.40
C LYS A 83 1.52 -0.23 -29.83
N LEU A 84 1.59 -0.93 -28.70
CA LEU A 84 0.42 -1.49 -28.02
C LEU A 84 -0.55 -0.38 -27.60
N ILE A 85 -0.05 0.68 -26.94
CA ILE A 85 -0.84 1.85 -26.53
C ILE A 85 -1.51 2.51 -27.73
N GLN A 86 -0.80 2.70 -28.84
CA GLN A 86 -1.38 3.27 -30.07
C GLN A 86 -2.49 2.41 -30.65
N LYS A 87 -2.29 1.09 -30.74
CA LYS A 87 -3.32 0.15 -31.22
C LYS A 87 -4.56 0.18 -30.33
N ALA A 88 -4.36 0.21 -29.00
CA ALA A 88 -5.45 0.31 -28.05
C ALA A 88 -6.23 1.63 -28.21
N LEU A 89 -5.54 2.76 -28.43
CA LEU A 89 -6.17 4.06 -28.70
C LEU A 89 -7.01 4.06 -29.98
N TYR A 90 -6.48 3.52 -31.09
CA TYR A 90 -7.18 3.49 -32.38
C TYR A 90 -8.37 2.53 -32.37
N GLY A 91 -8.21 1.34 -31.78
CA GLY A 91 -9.24 0.30 -31.74
C GLY A 91 -10.22 0.41 -30.56
N GLY A 92 -9.92 1.26 -29.57
CA GLY A 92 -10.69 1.34 -28.33
C GLY A 92 -10.48 0.15 -27.37
N HIS A 93 -9.37 -0.60 -27.52
CA HIS A 93 -9.08 -1.81 -26.76
C HIS A 93 -8.33 -1.52 -25.45
N PHE A 94 -8.87 -0.65 -24.59
CA PHE A 94 -8.18 -0.23 -23.36
C PHE A 94 -8.02 -1.35 -22.33
N TRP A 95 -8.94 -2.32 -22.32
CA TRP A 95 -8.81 -3.55 -21.53
C TRP A 95 -7.50 -4.29 -21.77
N ALA A 96 -6.93 -4.21 -22.98
CA ALA A 96 -5.66 -4.87 -23.29
C ALA A 96 -4.48 -4.19 -22.58
N LEU A 97 -4.58 -2.88 -22.31
CA LEU A 97 -3.56 -2.17 -21.55
C LEU A 97 -3.59 -2.58 -20.08
N ASP A 98 -4.78 -2.76 -19.49
CA ASP A 98 -4.91 -3.25 -18.12
C ASP A 98 -4.29 -4.64 -17.95
N TRP A 99 -4.40 -5.50 -18.98
CA TRP A 99 -3.88 -6.86 -18.95
C TRP A 99 -2.36 -6.94 -19.18
N GLU A 100 -1.83 -6.15 -20.12
CA GLU A 100 -0.42 -6.20 -20.48
C GLU A 100 0.46 -5.32 -19.59
N LEU A 101 -0.10 -4.22 -19.06
CA LEU A 101 0.63 -3.24 -18.23
C LEU A 101 0.26 -3.35 -16.75
N THR A 102 0.04 -4.57 -16.26
CA THR A 102 -0.34 -4.84 -14.86
C THR A 102 0.63 -4.25 -13.83
N GLY A 103 1.92 -4.15 -14.15
CA GLY A 103 2.91 -3.49 -13.27
C GLY A 103 2.72 -1.97 -13.11
N VAL A 104 1.95 -1.33 -13.99
CA VAL A 104 1.68 0.12 -13.98
C VAL A 104 0.22 0.42 -13.70
N LEU A 105 -0.69 -0.41 -14.22
CA LEU A 105 -2.14 -0.25 -14.15
C LEU A 105 -2.81 -1.21 -13.14
N HIS A 106 -2.07 -1.73 -12.17
CA HIS A 106 -2.68 -2.48 -11.08
C HIS A 106 -3.55 -1.58 -10.19
N SER A 107 -4.61 -2.15 -9.64
CA SER A 107 -5.48 -1.49 -8.65
C SER A 107 -4.94 -1.55 -7.22
N HIS A 108 -3.83 -2.26 -6.99
CA HIS A 108 -3.21 -2.34 -5.67
C HIS A 108 -2.49 -1.05 -5.31
N THR A 109 -2.73 -0.55 -4.10
CA THR A 109 -1.91 0.49 -3.49
C THR A 109 -1.68 0.09 -2.04
N ASP A 110 -0.46 0.30 -1.56
CA ASP A 110 -0.10 -0.02 -0.19
C ASP A 110 -1.01 0.73 0.78
N SER A 111 -1.56 0.00 1.75
CA SER A 111 -2.35 0.61 2.80
C SER A 111 -1.44 1.40 3.75
N ARG A 112 -1.94 2.54 4.25
CA ARG A 112 -1.20 3.34 5.26
C ARG A 112 -0.89 2.54 6.53
N GLN A 113 -1.74 1.57 6.86
CA GLN A 113 -1.57 0.71 8.02
C GLN A 113 -0.44 -0.29 7.81
N ALA A 114 -0.36 -0.92 6.63
CA ALA A 114 0.75 -1.80 6.29
C ALA A 114 2.08 -1.03 6.29
N LEU A 115 2.12 0.14 5.65
CA LEU A 115 3.31 1.00 5.64
C LEU A 115 3.77 1.36 7.06
N LYS A 116 2.86 1.82 7.93
CA LYS A 116 3.18 2.12 9.33
C LYS A 116 3.76 0.90 10.03
N LEU A 117 3.10 -0.26 9.92
CA LEU A 117 3.55 -1.47 10.59
C LEU A 117 4.95 -1.90 10.13
N VAL A 118 5.23 -1.85 8.83
CA VAL A 118 6.55 -2.21 8.29
C VAL A 118 7.62 -1.27 8.82
N VAL A 119 7.40 0.05 8.76
CA VAL A 119 8.36 1.04 9.27
C VAL A 119 8.64 0.83 10.75
N ASP A 120 7.61 0.65 11.57
CA ASP A 120 7.76 0.43 13.01
C ASP A 120 8.44 -0.91 13.31
N THR A 121 8.17 -1.94 12.51
CA THR A 121 8.80 -3.26 12.63
C THR A 121 10.29 -3.17 12.33
N LEU A 122 10.69 -2.53 11.23
CA LEU A 122 12.09 -2.36 10.86
C LEU A 122 12.85 -1.53 11.91
N ASP A 123 12.25 -0.44 12.40
CA ASP A 123 12.83 0.39 13.46
C ASP A 123 13.02 -0.41 14.75
N MET A 124 12.00 -1.13 15.22
CA MET A 124 12.09 -2.03 16.37
C MET A 124 13.23 -3.04 16.22
N TRP A 125 13.34 -3.70 15.06
CA TRP A 125 14.38 -4.69 14.84
C TRP A 125 15.79 -4.09 14.77
N VAL A 126 15.96 -2.86 14.29
CA VAL A 126 17.24 -2.15 14.39
C VAL A 126 17.66 -2.01 15.85
N PHE A 127 16.74 -1.59 16.74
CA PHE A 127 17.05 -1.47 18.17
C PHE A 127 17.34 -2.81 18.84
N ILE A 128 16.56 -3.86 18.53
CA ILE A 128 16.77 -5.20 19.08
C ILE A 128 18.13 -5.77 18.66
N GLU A 129 18.44 -5.76 17.37
CA GLU A 129 19.68 -6.35 16.84
C GLU A 129 20.92 -5.57 17.33
N ARG A 130 20.85 -4.24 17.36
CA ARG A 130 21.95 -3.39 17.84
C ARG A 130 22.21 -3.59 19.33
N ALA A 131 21.17 -3.62 20.16
CA ALA A 131 21.30 -3.86 21.59
C ALA A 131 21.85 -5.28 21.86
N TYR A 132 21.33 -6.31 21.20
CA TYR A 132 21.83 -7.69 21.35
C TYR A 132 23.29 -7.84 20.93
N ALA A 133 23.73 -7.14 19.88
CA ALA A 133 25.13 -7.12 19.47
C ALA A 133 26.05 -6.56 20.57
N ALA A 134 25.60 -5.56 21.34
CA ALA A 134 26.34 -4.95 22.43
C ALA A 134 26.31 -5.75 23.75
N PHE A 135 25.42 -6.75 23.88
CA PHE A 135 25.28 -7.54 25.11
C PHE A 135 26.50 -8.37 25.46
N SER A 136 26.77 -8.46 26.76
CA SER A 136 27.77 -9.38 27.30
C SER A 136 27.33 -10.84 27.13
N LYS A 137 28.26 -11.79 27.32
CA LYS A 137 27.93 -13.21 27.31
C LYS A 137 26.85 -13.56 28.35
N ALA A 138 26.94 -12.98 29.54
CA ALA A 138 25.96 -13.19 30.61
C ALA A 138 24.57 -12.67 30.24
N ASP A 139 24.49 -11.51 29.58
CA ASP A 139 23.23 -10.93 29.12
C ASP A 139 22.57 -11.78 28.03
N ARG A 140 23.35 -12.31 27.07
CA ARG A 140 22.84 -13.20 26.03
C ARG A 140 22.33 -14.52 26.62
N GLU A 141 23.08 -15.12 27.55
CA GLU A 141 22.64 -16.32 28.28
C GLU A 141 21.38 -16.06 29.11
N ARG A 142 21.24 -14.86 29.70
CA ARG A 142 20.03 -14.44 30.40
C ARG A 142 18.86 -14.33 29.43
N LEU A 143 19.03 -13.67 28.28
CA LEU A 143 17.98 -13.49 27.28
C LEU A 143 17.49 -14.84 26.74
N GLU A 144 18.39 -15.76 26.41
CA GLU A 144 18.03 -17.11 25.92
C GLU A 144 17.20 -17.90 26.95
N LYS A 145 17.43 -17.69 28.26
CA LYS A 145 16.63 -18.31 29.33
C LYS A 145 15.24 -17.72 29.47
N VAL A 146 15.10 -16.39 29.38
CA VAL A 146 13.81 -15.70 29.58
C VAL A 146 12.94 -15.65 28.31
N VAL A 147 13.56 -15.80 27.13
CA VAL A 147 12.88 -15.93 25.84
C VAL A 147 13.34 -17.23 25.15
N PRO A 148 12.76 -18.40 25.52
CA PRO A 148 13.09 -19.65 24.86
C PRO A 148 12.84 -19.58 23.34
N TYR A 149 13.71 -20.24 22.56
CA TYR A 149 13.67 -20.35 21.09
C TYR A 149 13.94 -19.07 20.29
N ARG A 150 13.71 -17.87 20.85
CA ARG A 150 13.91 -16.59 20.14
C ARG A 150 14.94 -15.65 20.77
N GLY A 151 15.30 -15.87 22.03
CA GLY A 151 16.34 -15.08 22.70
C GLY A 151 17.76 -15.38 22.21
N LYS A 152 17.94 -16.47 21.47
CA LYS A 152 19.21 -16.83 20.83
C LYS A 152 19.32 -16.18 19.45
N ASP A 153 20.21 -15.20 19.32
CA ASP A 153 20.46 -14.47 18.07
C ASP A 153 19.17 -13.92 17.42
N PRO A 154 18.40 -13.08 18.14
CA PRO A 154 17.14 -12.53 17.63
C PRO A 154 17.42 -11.68 16.39
N LYS A 155 16.74 -11.99 15.28
CA LYS A 155 16.90 -11.30 14.01
C LYS A 155 15.58 -11.07 13.30
N PHE A 156 15.52 -9.98 12.55
CA PHE A 156 14.48 -9.78 11.56
C PHE A 156 14.63 -10.78 10.42
N ILE A 157 13.56 -11.52 10.15
CA ILE A 157 13.52 -12.58 9.13
C ILE A 157 12.58 -12.26 7.96
N GLY A 158 11.97 -11.08 7.94
CA GLY A 158 11.06 -10.68 6.88
C GLY A 158 9.58 -10.97 7.16
N PHE A 159 8.78 -10.94 6.10
CA PHE A 159 7.33 -11.22 6.09
C PHE A 159 7.04 -12.47 5.25
N ASP A 160 5.85 -13.05 5.34
CA ASP A 160 5.51 -14.22 4.52
C ASP A 160 5.31 -13.82 3.04
N GLY A 161 6.21 -14.27 2.16
CA GLY A 161 6.11 -13.98 0.73
C GLY A 161 4.90 -14.57 0.01
N ASN A 162 4.13 -15.47 0.65
CA ASN A 162 2.92 -16.04 0.06
C ASN A 162 1.63 -15.34 0.52
N ASN A 163 1.58 -14.87 1.77
CA ASN A 163 0.36 -14.35 2.40
C ASN A 163 0.48 -12.89 2.87
N GLU A 164 1.69 -12.33 2.90
CA GLU A 164 2.00 -10.99 3.42
C GLU A 164 2.84 -10.20 2.40
N THR A 165 2.57 -10.40 1.10
CA THR A 165 3.32 -9.82 -0.02
C THR A 165 3.38 -8.29 0.00
N GLU A 166 2.28 -7.62 0.39
CA GLU A 166 2.23 -6.16 0.58
C GLU A 166 3.31 -5.71 1.57
N TYR A 167 3.37 -6.32 2.75
CA TYR A 167 4.35 -5.98 3.80
C TYR A 167 5.79 -6.27 3.36
N MET A 168 6.01 -7.41 2.71
CA MET A 168 7.31 -7.77 2.14
C MET A 168 7.76 -6.76 1.08
N GLY A 169 6.85 -6.39 0.17
CA GLY A 169 7.11 -5.42 -0.90
C GLY A 169 7.48 -4.04 -0.36
N ILE A 170 6.73 -3.55 0.63
CA ILE A 170 7.05 -2.28 1.31
C ILE A 170 8.44 -2.35 1.97
N ALA A 171 8.75 -3.45 2.67
CA ALA A 171 10.05 -3.62 3.33
C ALA A 171 11.20 -3.62 2.31
N GLN A 172 11.02 -4.33 1.19
CA GLN A 172 11.99 -4.34 0.10
C GLN A 172 12.19 -2.95 -0.48
N PHE A 173 11.10 -2.23 -0.78
CA PHE A 173 11.15 -0.89 -1.36
C PHE A 173 11.85 0.11 -0.44
N LEU A 174 11.57 0.05 0.87
CA LEU A 174 12.25 0.88 1.86
C LEU A 174 13.76 0.62 1.92
N VAL A 175 14.18 -0.63 1.84
CA VAL A 175 15.59 -1.01 1.99
C VAL A 175 16.38 -0.85 0.70
N ASP A 176 15.87 -1.36 -0.41
CA ASP A 176 16.64 -1.42 -1.66
C ASP A 176 16.49 -0.16 -2.51
N GLU A 177 15.27 0.39 -2.60
CA GLU A 177 14.99 1.53 -3.50
C GLU A 177 15.14 2.87 -2.78
N MET A 178 14.72 2.96 -1.52
CA MET A 178 14.81 4.19 -0.73
C MET A 178 16.10 4.31 0.10
N GLU A 179 16.93 3.26 0.11
CA GLU A 179 18.16 3.16 0.91
C GLU A 179 17.96 3.45 2.42
N ARG A 180 16.79 3.11 2.97
CA ARG A 180 16.50 3.19 4.42
C ARG A 180 16.80 1.85 5.09
N PHE A 181 16.90 1.85 6.42
CA PHE A 181 17.12 0.63 7.22
C PHE A 181 18.20 -0.31 6.66
N GLN A 182 19.35 0.25 6.26
CA GLN A 182 20.40 -0.46 5.51
C GLN A 182 21.05 -1.62 6.28
N ASP A 183 20.84 -1.72 7.59
CA ASP A 183 21.22 -2.90 8.39
C ASP A 183 20.58 -4.20 7.88
N PHE A 184 19.50 -4.10 7.09
CA PHE A 184 18.80 -5.22 6.48
C PHE A 184 19.12 -5.44 4.99
N LYS A 185 20.02 -4.64 4.39
CA LYS A 185 20.37 -4.77 2.97
C LYS A 185 20.91 -6.17 2.65
N GLY A 186 20.45 -6.74 1.54
CA GLY A 186 20.87 -8.06 1.07
C GLY A 186 20.29 -9.24 1.85
N ARG A 187 19.35 -9.01 2.78
CA ARG A 187 18.59 -10.08 3.45
C ARG A 187 17.38 -10.50 2.60
N SER A 188 16.87 -11.72 2.82
CA SER A 188 15.82 -12.32 1.97
C SER A 188 14.46 -11.62 2.01
N MET A 189 14.14 -10.84 3.06
CA MET A 189 12.82 -10.26 3.38
C MET A 189 11.63 -11.25 3.40
N ASN A 190 11.84 -12.53 3.09
CA ASN A 190 10.86 -13.59 3.12
C ASN A 190 11.11 -14.52 4.31
N SER A 191 10.18 -14.52 5.25
CA SER A 191 10.25 -15.30 6.47
C SER A 191 9.70 -16.72 6.33
N HIS A 192 9.13 -17.06 5.17
CA HIS A 192 8.48 -18.34 4.87
C HIS A 192 7.38 -18.77 5.87
N SER A 193 6.88 -17.84 6.71
CA SER A 193 5.83 -18.09 7.70
C SER A 193 5.16 -16.77 8.11
N PRO A 194 3.86 -16.71 8.40
CA PRO A 194 3.18 -15.45 8.74
C PRO A 194 3.83 -14.72 9.94
N LYS A 195 4.08 -13.40 9.81
CA LYS A 195 4.68 -12.55 10.85
C LYS A 195 3.92 -11.28 11.17
N VAL A 196 3.02 -10.79 10.33
CA VAL A 196 2.30 -9.52 10.53
C VAL A 196 1.65 -9.46 11.91
N GLY A 197 0.91 -10.51 12.30
CA GLY A 197 0.27 -10.57 13.62
C GLY A 197 1.26 -10.57 14.79
N VAL A 198 2.42 -11.21 14.61
CA VAL A 198 3.50 -11.27 15.60
C VAL A 198 4.12 -9.89 15.75
N TYR A 199 4.56 -9.29 14.64
CA TYR A 199 5.19 -7.97 14.64
C TYR A 199 4.25 -6.88 15.13
N TYR A 200 2.95 -6.96 14.81
CA TYR A 200 1.96 -6.06 15.39
C TYR A 200 1.96 -6.08 16.92
N ARG A 201 2.00 -7.26 17.55
CA ARG A 201 2.05 -7.38 19.01
C ARG A 201 3.38 -6.88 19.57
N MET A 202 4.49 -7.22 18.92
CA MET A 202 5.83 -6.76 19.32
C MET A 202 5.95 -5.24 19.25
N VAL A 203 5.52 -4.62 18.14
CA VAL A 203 5.53 -3.17 17.94
C VAL A 203 4.70 -2.48 19.02
N ARG A 204 3.53 -3.01 19.38
CA ARG A 204 2.72 -2.43 20.47
C ARG A 204 3.42 -2.43 21.83
N GLN A 205 4.26 -3.42 22.13
CA GLN A 205 5.08 -3.41 23.35
C GLN A 205 6.30 -2.51 23.21
N PHE A 206 6.85 -2.40 22.00
CA PHE A 206 8.01 -1.57 21.71
C PHE A 206 7.71 -0.07 21.73
N GLU A 207 6.54 0.38 21.24
CA GLU A 207 6.18 1.81 21.16
C GLU A 207 6.41 2.61 22.47
N PRO A 208 5.95 2.17 23.65
CA PRO A 208 6.24 2.88 24.91
C PRO A 208 7.72 2.83 25.33
N ILE A 209 8.45 1.76 24.98
CA ILE A 209 9.88 1.63 25.24
C ILE A 209 10.64 2.63 24.38
N ARG A 210 10.32 2.69 23.08
CA ARG A 210 10.94 3.54 22.06
C ARG A 210 10.99 5.01 22.48
N ALA A 211 9.93 5.51 23.10
CA ALA A 211 9.85 6.88 23.60
C ALA A 211 10.96 7.24 24.61
N ASN A 212 11.55 6.23 25.27
CA ASN A 212 12.55 6.37 26.33
C ASN A 212 13.95 5.88 25.93
N LEU A 213 14.20 5.60 24.63
CA LEU A 213 15.48 5.10 24.11
C LEU A 213 16.44 6.21 23.63
N VAL A 214 16.14 7.49 23.89
CA VAL A 214 17.02 8.59 23.48
C VAL A 214 18.34 8.50 24.26
N GLY A 215 19.44 8.22 23.55
CA GLY A 215 20.79 8.18 24.13
C GLY A 215 21.17 6.87 24.83
N ARG A 216 20.40 5.79 24.67
CA ARG A 216 20.72 4.47 25.21
C ARG A 216 20.22 3.32 24.34
N GLU A 217 20.74 2.13 24.58
CA GLU A 217 20.23 0.89 23.99
C GLU A 217 19.11 0.26 24.85
N MET A 218 18.41 -0.71 24.26
CA MET A 218 17.45 -1.55 24.99
C MET A 218 18.18 -2.45 25.99
N THR A 219 17.58 -2.67 27.15
CA THR A 219 18.02 -3.63 28.16
C THR A 219 17.59 -5.05 27.81
N VAL A 220 18.17 -6.05 28.48
CA VAL A 220 17.77 -7.47 28.33
C VAL A 220 16.28 -7.66 28.64
N ASP A 221 15.76 -6.96 29.65
CA ASP A 221 14.35 -7.08 30.05
C ASP A 221 13.43 -6.43 29.02
N GLU A 222 13.76 -5.26 28.49
CA GLU A 222 12.98 -4.60 27.43
C GLU A 222 12.95 -5.44 26.14
N ILE A 223 14.06 -6.06 25.74
CA ILE A 223 14.07 -6.98 24.60
C ILE A 223 13.23 -8.22 24.92
N ALA A 224 13.33 -8.76 26.14
CA ALA A 224 12.56 -9.93 26.54
C ALA A 224 11.05 -9.66 26.52
N ASP A 225 10.61 -8.48 26.97
CA ASP A 225 9.22 -8.04 26.95
C ASP A 225 8.68 -7.96 25.52
N VAL A 226 9.44 -7.37 24.59
CA VAL A 226 9.06 -7.27 23.18
C VAL A 226 9.03 -8.65 22.51
N LEU A 227 10.06 -9.48 22.69
CA LEU A 227 10.13 -10.80 22.05
C LEU A 227 9.08 -11.80 22.60
N ASN A 228 8.66 -11.65 23.86
CA ASN A 228 7.61 -12.46 24.47
C ASN A 228 6.19 -12.00 24.14
N ALA A 229 6.00 -10.84 23.50
CA ALA A 229 4.70 -10.31 23.09
C ALA A 229 3.93 -11.23 22.11
N ASP A 230 4.59 -12.28 21.62
CA ASP A 230 4.03 -13.28 20.73
C ASP A 230 3.16 -14.35 21.43
N LYS A 231 3.13 -14.38 22.77
CA LYS A 231 2.34 -15.36 23.54
C LYS A 231 0.84 -15.08 23.54
#